data_AF-A0A6A7BNZ0-F1
#
_entry.id   AF-A0A6A7BNZ0-F1
#
_cell.length_a   1.000
_cell.length_b   1.000
_cell.length_c   1.000
_cell.angle_alpha   90.00
_cell.angle_beta   90.00
_cell.angle_gamma   90.00
#
_symmetry.space_group_name_H-M   'P 1'
#
loop_
_entity.id
_entity.type
_entity.pdbx_description
1 polymer ?
#
loop_
_entity_poly.entity_id
_entity_poly.type
_entity_poly.pdbx_seq_one_letter_code
_entity_poly.pdbx_strand_id
1 'polypeptide(L)'
;MDHESLRTATTYLNNLLLARGLLRNGEPIDFVKPGRDARAQIINLVHDLVLRQDRGREQREEIAETLRHLHSEDGRKQAALDRLKEKSEADARAAAQARVAQNAAEAELKAAERTIKRLQDQTARLKANLTQTRTLCQNDIRKRDVELARLKSHLQQHRSGRAAPPTMTITGGTAKTTQPLPDVHSAEYSLKQETTEFLTQLSQSLSEENDSLMRAVRNALVTTRELLGVAVVPQPSEHTTLEAELEQSLSELKVMLSNPNFVTLDEVEVRDEEIARLREGWEKMEARWRDVVAMMDGWRKKVGTGDTIKLEDLRLGMGM
;
A
#
# COMPACT_ATOMS: atom_id res chain seq x y z
N MET A 1 28.22 20.51 87.08
CA MET A 1 28.56 21.13 85.78
C MET A 1 29.42 22.34 86.09
N ASP A 2 30.69 22.30 85.72
CA ASP A 2 31.64 23.34 86.11
C ASP A 2 31.31 24.66 85.40
N HIS A 3 31.32 25.77 86.15
CA HIS A 3 30.99 27.09 85.61
C HIS A 3 31.95 27.52 84.49
N GLU A 4 33.18 27.01 84.47
CA GLU A 4 34.13 27.24 83.39
C GLU A 4 33.70 26.55 82.09
N SER A 5 33.26 25.29 82.14
CA SER A 5 32.78 24.56 80.96
C SER A 5 31.56 25.25 80.33
N LEU A 6 30.66 25.81 81.14
CA LEU A 6 29.50 26.56 80.66
C LEU A 6 29.88 27.90 80.00
N ARG A 7 30.93 28.58 80.49
CA ARG A 7 31.44 29.81 79.88
C ARG A 7 32.13 29.52 78.54
N THR A 8 32.93 28.45 78.46
CA THR A 8 33.54 28.02 77.20
C THR A 8 32.49 27.64 76.16
N ALA A 9 31.43 26.92 76.56
CA ALA A 9 30.30 26.61 75.68
C ALA A 9 29.53 27.86 75.23
N THR A 10 29.35 28.84 76.11
CA THR A 10 28.71 30.14 75.80
C THR A 10 29.51 30.92 74.76
N THR A 11 30.84 30.99 74.90
CA THR A 11 31.72 31.62 73.91
C THR A 11 31.66 30.90 72.56
N TYR A 12 31.68 29.56 72.56
CA TYR A 12 31.55 28.77 71.34
C TYR A 12 30.20 29.01 70.62
N LEU A 13 29.09 29.03 71.36
CA LEU A 13 27.77 29.31 70.82
C LEU A 13 27.68 30.72 70.24
N ASN A 14 28.18 31.73 70.95
CA ASN A 14 28.18 33.10 70.44
C ASN A 14 29.01 33.24 69.14
N ASN A 15 30.17 32.57 69.05
CA ASN A 15 30.96 32.55 67.82
C ASN A 15 30.19 31.90 66.65
N LEU A 16 29.47 30.80 66.91
CA LEU A 16 28.66 30.12 65.90
C LEU A 16 27.47 30.98 65.44
N LEU A 17 26.78 31.63 66.38
CA LEU A 17 25.65 32.51 66.10
C LEU A 17 26.09 33.76 65.33
N LEU A 18 27.27 34.30 65.64
CA LEU A 18 27.88 35.40 64.90
C LEU A 18 28.19 34.99 63.46
N ALA A 19 28.85 33.84 63.27
CA ALA A 19 29.19 33.32 61.94
C ALA A 19 27.96 33.02 61.06
N ARG A 20 26.81 32.74 61.68
CA ARG A 20 25.53 32.49 60.99
C ARG A 20 24.65 33.74 60.87
N GLY A 21 25.14 34.91 61.32
CA GLY A 21 24.44 36.18 61.22
C GLY A 21 23.12 36.20 62.00
N LEU A 22 23.09 35.54 63.16
CA LEU A 22 21.91 35.40 64.02
C LEU A 22 21.96 36.30 65.27
N LEU A 23 23.11 36.95 65.52
CA LEU A 23 23.23 37.98 66.56
C LEU A 23 22.79 39.33 65.97
N ARG A 24 21.74 39.93 66.53
CA ARG A 24 21.13 41.16 66.01
C ARG A 24 22.06 42.37 66.05
N ASN A 25 22.98 42.44 67.02
CA ASN A 25 23.91 43.57 67.22
C ASN A 25 25.38 43.13 67.42
N GLY A 26 25.71 41.85 67.21
CA GLY A 26 27.03 41.30 67.56
C GLY A 26 27.31 41.18 69.07
N GLU A 27 26.35 41.55 69.92
CA GLU A 27 26.45 41.37 71.38
C GLU A 27 26.38 39.89 71.76
N PRO A 28 27.29 39.41 72.63
CA PRO A 28 27.29 38.04 73.09
C PRO A 28 26.13 37.80 74.08
N ILE A 29 25.41 36.71 73.89
CA ILE A 29 24.32 36.28 74.77
C ILE A 29 24.93 35.50 75.94
N ASP A 30 24.59 35.87 77.19
CA ASP A 30 24.97 35.09 78.37
C ASP A 30 23.97 33.95 78.60
N PHE A 31 24.41 32.71 78.33
CA PHE A 31 23.62 31.50 78.54
C PHE A 31 23.78 30.89 79.94
N VAL A 32 24.75 31.36 80.75
CA VAL A 32 25.08 30.77 82.06
C VAL A 32 24.15 31.29 83.16
N LYS A 33 23.87 32.60 83.16
CA LYS A 33 22.87 33.23 84.04
C LYS A 33 22.10 34.30 83.27
N PRO A 34 21.17 33.90 82.38
CA PRO A 34 20.53 34.84 81.49
C PRO A 34 19.66 35.83 82.29
N GLY A 35 19.98 37.12 82.20
CA GLY A 35 19.13 38.22 82.68
C GLY A 35 17.80 38.30 81.91
N ARG A 36 16.91 39.22 82.29
CA ARG A 36 15.60 39.39 81.61
C ARG A 36 15.76 39.64 80.11
N ASP A 37 16.74 40.46 79.73
CA ASP A 37 16.99 40.84 78.33
C ASP A 37 17.66 39.71 77.53
N ALA A 38 18.63 38.99 78.14
CA ALA A 38 19.23 37.80 77.54
C ALA A 38 18.19 36.70 77.26
N ARG A 39 17.21 36.49 78.17
CA ARG A 39 16.10 35.55 77.93
C ARG A 39 15.24 35.96 76.72
N ALA A 40 14.94 37.25 76.56
CA ALA A 40 14.20 37.73 75.39
C ALA A 40 14.99 37.58 74.09
N GLN A 41 16.31 37.82 74.13
CA GLN A 41 17.21 37.59 72.99
C GLN A 41 17.27 36.11 72.59
N ILE A 42 17.33 35.20 73.56
CA ILE A 42 17.30 33.75 73.31
C ILE A 42 15.97 33.33 72.68
N ILE A 43 14.84 33.84 73.16
CA ILE A 43 13.52 33.53 72.59
C ILE A 43 13.42 34.02 71.14
N ASN A 44 13.83 35.26 70.86
CA ASN A 44 13.85 35.80 69.51
C ASN A 44 14.79 35.02 68.58
N LEU A 45 15.96 34.60 69.08
CA LEU A 45 16.90 33.78 68.34
C LEU A 45 16.30 32.42 67.96
N VAL A 46 15.65 31.75 68.92
CA VAL A 46 14.99 30.47 68.67
C VAL A 46 13.84 30.66 67.67
N HIS A 47 13.05 31.74 67.81
CA HIS A 47 11.99 32.05 66.85
C HIS A 47 12.54 32.30 65.44
N ASP A 48 13.60 33.09 65.30
CA ASP A 48 14.26 33.38 64.03
C ASP A 48 14.86 32.10 63.41
N LEU A 49 15.41 31.19 64.23
CA LEU A 49 15.93 29.89 63.79
C LEU A 49 14.81 28.97 63.30
N VAL A 50 13.70 28.88 64.03
CA VAL A 50 12.53 28.09 63.64
C VAL A 50 11.95 28.63 62.32
N LEU A 51 11.75 29.94 62.20
CA LEU A 51 11.27 30.56 60.96
C LEU A 51 12.22 30.34 59.77
N ARG A 52 13.54 30.43 59.98
CA ARG A 52 14.52 30.14 58.91
C ARG A 52 14.51 28.66 58.53
N GLN A 53 14.34 27.76 59.49
CA GLN A 53 14.25 26.33 59.24
C GLN A 53 12.97 25.97 58.49
N ASP A 54 11.83 26.56 58.87
CA ASP A 54 10.53 26.36 58.22
C ASP A 54 10.56 26.88 56.78
N ARG A 55 11.04 28.11 56.55
CA ARG A 55 11.24 28.65 55.19
C ARG A 55 12.20 27.80 54.36
N GLY A 56 13.29 27.33 54.96
CA GLY A 56 14.24 26.45 54.28
C GLY A 56 13.66 25.07 53.98
N ARG A 57 12.71 24.59 54.78
CA ARG A 57 11.96 23.36 54.52
C ARG A 57 10.98 23.56 53.38
N GLU A 58 10.18 24.62 53.40
CA GLU A 58 9.26 24.99 52.32
C GLU A 58 9.99 25.14 50.98
N GLN A 59 11.12 25.86 50.94
CA GLN A 59 11.93 26.01 49.72
C GLN A 59 12.45 24.66 49.18
N ARG A 60 12.90 23.77 50.08
CA ARG A 60 13.34 22.42 49.66
C ARG A 60 12.19 21.58 49.14
N GLU A 61 11.01 21.70 49.76
CA GLU A 61 9.80 21.02 49.31
C GLU A 61 9.35 21.55 47.94
N GLU A 62 9.34 22.87 47.73
CA GLU A 62 9.06 23.51 46.43
C GLU A 62 10.05 23.08 45.33
N ILE A 63 11.35 23.05 45.63
CA ILE A 63 12.37 22.56 44.69
C ILE A 63 12.16 21.06 44.39
N ALA A 64 11.82 20.25 45.39
CA ALA A 64 11.55 18.84 45.18
C ALA A 64 10.29 18.62 44.31
N GLU A 65 9.25 19.43 44.49
CA GLU A 65 8.05 19.39 43.67
C GLU A 65 8.32 19.79 42.22
N THR A 66 9.01 20.92 42.00
CA THR A 66 9.40 21.36 40.65
C THR A 66 10.30 20.33 39.96
N LEU A 67 11.23 19.72 40.70
CA LEU A 67 12.09 18.67 40.16
C LEU A 67 11.27 17.43 39.76
N ARG A 68 10.33 16.96 40.59
CA ARG A 68 9.43 15.85 40.22
C ARG A 68 8.57 16.21 39.00
N HIS A 69 8.06 17.43 38.94
CA HIS A 69 7.29 17.91 37.80
C HIS A 69 8.12 17.86 36.51
N LEU A 70 9.32 18.45 36.53
CA LEU A 70 10.24 18.45 35.39
C LEU A 70 10.62 17.04 34.95
N HIS A 71 10.91 16.11 35.88
CA HIS A 71 11.18 14.71 35.53
C HIS A 71 9.96 14.04 34.87
N SER A 72 8.74 14.33 35.37
CA SER A 72 7.52 13.81 34.76
C SER A 72 7.29 14.38 33.35
N GLU A 73 7.57 15.66 33.15
CA GLU A 73 7.45 16.31 31.84
C GLU A 73 8.50 15.81 30.85
N ASP A 74 9.74 15.64 31.30
CA ASP A 74 10.84 15.10 30.50
C ASP A 74 10.51 13.69 30.03
N GLY A 75 10.02 12.82 30.94
CA GLY A 75 9.53 11.49 30.58
C GLY A 75 8.40 11.51 29.55
N ARG A 76 7.42 12.42 29.68
CA ARG A 76 6.34 12.58 28.69
C ARG A 76 6.87 13.05 27.33
N LYS A 77 7.78 14.03 27.32
CA LYS A 77 8.38 14.56 26.09
C LYS A 77 9.25 13.51 25.40
N GLN A 78 10.02 12.74 26.16
CA GLN A 78 10.83 11.65 25.64
C GLN A 78 9.95 10.57 24.99
N ALA A 79 8.87 10.15 25.65
CA ALA A 79 7.92 9.19 25.07
C ALA A 79 7.25 9.72 23.79
N ALA A 80 6.93 11.03 23.73
CA ALA A 80 6.38 11.65 22.52
C ALA A 80 7.41 11.71 21.38
N LEU A 81 8.67 12.00 21.69
CA LEU A 81 9.77 11.98 20.72
C LEU A 81 9.99 10.59 20.15
N ASP A 82 9.97 9.56 20.98
CA ASP A 82 10.18 8.19 20.52
C ASP A 82 9.04 7.72 19.60
N ARG A 83 7.78 8.03 19.96
CA ARG A 83 6.61 7.80 19.07
C ARG A 83 6.72 8.54 17.75
N LEU A 84 7.19 9.79 17.76
CA LEU A 84 7.33 10.59 16.54
C LEU A 84 8.45 10.04 15.65
N LYS A 85 9.55 9.55 16.24
CA LYS A 85 10.63 8.87 15.50
C LYS A 85 10.14 7.59 14.85
N GLU A 86 9.45 6.72 15.60
CA GLU A 86 8.87 5.48 15.06
C GLU A 86 7.91 5.77 13.90
N LYS A 87 7.06 6.79 14.05
CA LYS A 87 6.16 7.22 12.98
C LYS A 87 6.92 7.75 11.76
N SER A 88 7.94 8.58 11.95
CA SER A 88 8.79 9.11 10.88
C SER A 88 9.49 8.00 10.10
N GLU A 89 10.01 6.98 10.80
CA GLU A 89 10.63 5.82 10.15
C GLU A 89 9.61 4.98 9.39
N ALA A 90 8.41 4.78 9.93
CA ALA A 90 7.33 4.08 9.24
C ALA A 90 6.90 4.81 7.97
N ASP A 91 6.68 6.12 8.06
CA ASP A 91 6.33 6.97 6.92
C ASP A 91 7.44 6.98 5.85
N ALA A 92 8.71 7.00 6.26
CA ALA A 92 9.85 6.91 5.33
C ALA A 92 9.89 5.57 4.59
N ARG A 93 9.61 4.45 5.28
CA ARG A 93 9.51 3.12 4.64
C ARG A 93 8.33 3.05 3.67
N ALA A 94 7.17 3.59 4.04
CA ALA A 94 6.00 3.65 3.16
C ALA A 94 6.26 4.50 1.91
N ALA A 95 6.91 5.65 2.06
CA ALA A 95 7.29 6.52 0.95
C ALA A 95 8.29 5.83 -0.01
N ALA A 96 9.26 5.08 0.53
CA ALA A 96 10.20 4.31 -0.29
C ALA A 96 9.49 3.23 -1.11
N GLN A 97 8.56 2.48 -0.49
CA GLN A 97 7.76 1.46 -1.17
C GLN A 97 6.86 2.07 -2.25
N ALA A 98 6.18 3.18 -1.94
CA ALA A 98 5.34 3.90 -2.91
C ALA A 98 6.16 4.38 -4.12
N ARG A 99 7.38 4.86 -3.90
CA ARG A 99 8.28 5.29 -4.99
C ARG A 99 8.74 4.13 -5.86
N VAL A 100 9.03 2.96 -5.27
CA VAL A 100 9.35 1.76 -6.04
C VAL A 100 8.15 1.31 -6.87
N ALA A 101 6.94 1.30 -6.29
CA ALA A 101 5.70 0.96 -6.99
C ALA A 101 5.41 1.93 -8.15
N GLN A 102 5.62 3.24 -7.93
CA GLN A 102 5.47 4.25 -8.99
C GLN A 102 6.42 3.96 -10.16
N ASN A 103 7.71 3.72 -9.89
CA ASN A 103 8.68 3.44 -10.94
C ASN A 103 8.33 2.17 -11.73
N ALA A 104 7.80 1.14 -11.04
CA ALA A 104 7.34 -0.09 -11.69
C ALA A 104 6.14 0.18 -12.61
N ALA A 105 5.12 0.91 -12.12
CA ALA A 105 3.95 1.28 -12.90
C ALA A 105 4.32 2.16 -14.13
N GLU A 106 5.26 3.09 -13.98
CA GLU A 106 5.77 3.88 -15.11
C GLU A 106 6.51 3.03 -16.16
N ALA A 107 7.23 1.99 -15.73
CA ALA A 107 7.89 1.06 -16.64
C ALA A 107 6.87 0.20 -17.40
N GLU A 108 5.83 -0.29 -16.71
CA GLU A 108 4.72 -1.04 -17.32
C GLU A 108 3.94 -0.18 -18.31
N LEU A 109 3.64 1.09 -17.97
CA LEU A 109 2.99 2.02 -18.88
C LEU A 109 3.79 2.19 -20.17
N LYS A 110 5.11 2.44 -20.06
CA LYS A 110 5.99 2.56 -21.23
C LYS A 110 6.06 1.27 -22.04
N ALA A 111 5.99 0.11 -21.40
CA ALA A 111 5.95 -1.18 -22.10
C ALA A 111 4.63 -1.34 -22.87
N ALA A 112 3.50 -1.01 -22.25
CA ALA A 112 2.18 -1.04 -22.87
C ALA A 112 2.06 -0.04 -24.04
N GLU A 113 2.62 1.17 -23.91
CA GLU A 113 2.65 2.14 -25.01
C GLU A 113 3.43 1.60 -26.22
N ARG A 114 4.55 0.92 -25.99
CA ARG A 114 5.33 0.28 -27.06
C ARG A 114 4.55 -0.84 -27.74
N THR A 115 3.82 -1.67 -26.99
CA THR A 115 3.01 -2.75 -27.57
C THR A 115 1.84 -2.19 -28.37
N ILE A 116 1.17 -1.15 -27.90
CA ILE A 116 0.11 -0.44 -28.63
C ILE A 116 0.66 0.11 -29.94
N LYS A 117 1.81 0.79 -29.93
CA LYS A 117 2.43 1.32 -31.15
C LYS A 117 2.76 0.20 -32.15
N ARG A 118 3.32 -0.92 -31.66
CA ARG A 118 3.60 -2.10 -32.50
C ARG A 118 2.33 -2.67 -33.14
N LEU A 119 1.24 -2.78 -32.37
CA LEU A 119 -0.04 -3.27 -32.87
C LEU A 119 -0.66 -2.31 -33.89
N GLN A 120 -0.53 -0.99 -33.69
CA GLN A 120 -0.96 0.03 -34.65
C GLN A 120 -0.19 -0.09 -35.97
N ASP A 121 1.13 -0.25 -35.92
CA ASP A 121 1.97 -0.44 -37.11
C ASP A 121 1.61 -1.74 -37.86
N GLN A 122 1.37 -2.84 -37.14
CA GLN A 122 0.88 -4.10 -37.72
C GLN A 122 -0.48 -3.92 -38.39
N THR A 123 -1.40 -3.23 -37.72
CA THR A 123 -2.74 -2.94 -38.26
C THR A 123 -2.65 -2.09 -39.53
N ALA A 124 -1.77 -1.09 -39.57
CA ALA A 124 -1.54 -0.27 -40.76
C ALA A 124 -1.00 -1.10 -41.93
N ARG A 125 -0.03 -2.00 -41.67
CA ARG A 125 0.50 -2.93 -42.68
C ARG A 125 -0.57 -3.87 -43.22
N LEU A 126 -1.38 -4.46 -42.34
CA LEU A 126 -2.48 -5.35 -42.74
C LEU A 126 -3.52 -4.63 -43.60
N LYS A 127 -3.89 -3.39 -43.23
CA LYS A 127 -4.76 -2.55 -44.05
C LYS A 127 -4.16 -2.30 -45.44
N ALA A 128 -2.87 -1.98 -45.52
CA ALA A 128 -2.19 -1.79 -46.80
C ALA A 128 -2.21 -3.08 -47.65
N ASN A 129 -1.86 -4.23 -47.08
CA ASN A 129 -1.90 -5.53 -47.75
C ASN A 129 -3.30 -5.89 -48.25
N LEU A 130 -4.34 -5.62 -47.45
CA LEU A 130 -5.73 -5.84 -47.85
C LEU A 130 -6.10 -4.98 -49.06
N THR A 131 -5.73 -3.69 -49.05
CA THR A 131 -5.99 -2.80 -50.20
C THR A 131 -5.27 -3.27 -51.45
N GLN A 132 -4.00 -3.68 -51.34
CA GLN A 132 -3.23 -4.24 -52.45
C GLN A 132 -3.88 -5.50 -53.01
N THR A 133 -4.27 -6.45 -52.15
CA THR A 133 -4.95 -7.69 -52.55
C THR A 133 -6.25 -7.39 -53.27
N ARG A 134 -7.06 -6.45 -52.74
CA ARG A 134 -8.29 -6.00 -53.38
C ARG A 134 -8.04 -5.42 -54.78
N THR A 135 -7.00 -4.60 -54.95
CA THR A 135 -6.62 -4.05 -56.26
C THR A 135 -6.15 -5.14 -57.21
N LEU A 136 -5.37 -6.13 -56.74
CA LEU A 136 -4.94 -7.28 -57.55
C LEU A 136 -6.13 -8.10 -58.03
N CYS A 137 -7.04 -8.48 -57.13
CA CYS A 137 -8.26 -9.21 -57.49
C CYS A 137 -9.13 -8.41 -58.48
N GLN A 138 -9.27 -7.10 -58.28
CA GLN A 138 -10.02 -6.24 -59.20
C GLN A 138 -9.38 -6.21 -60.60
N ASN A 139 -8.04 -6.18 -60.69
CA ASN A 139 -7.34 -6.21 -61.96
C ASN A 139 -7.47 -7.57 -62.67
N ASP A 140 -7.44 -8.67 -61.92
CA ASP A 140 -7.61 -10.00 -62.49
C ASP A 140 -9.04 -10.21 -63.00
N ILE A 141 -10.05 -9.71 -62.30
CA ILE A 141 -11.43 -9.68 -62.80
C ILE A 141 -11.50 -8.92 -64.13
N ARG A 142 -10.93 -7.71 -64.21
CA ARG A 142 -10.90 -6.93 -65.47
C ARG A 142 -10.20 -7.67 -66.61
N LYS A 143 -9.08 -8.35 -66.33
CA LYS A 143 -8.37 -9.17 -67.36
C LYS A 143 -9.26 -10.32 -67.84
N ARG A 144 -9.90 -11.05 -66.92
CA ARG A 144 -10.83 -12.13 -67.27
C ARG A 144 -12.03 -11.60 -68.07
N ASP A 145 -12.57 -10.44 -67.72
CA ASP A 145 -13.66 -9.80 -68.46
C ASP A 145 -13.26 -9.48 -69.91
N VAL A 146 -12.03 -8.97 -70.12
CA VAL A 146 -11.49 -8.71 -71.46
C VAL A 146 -11.32 -10.00 -72.27
N GLU A 147 -10.79 -11.06 -71.67
CA GLU A 147 -10.64 -12.37 -72.32
C GLU A 147 -12.00 -12.97 -72.67
N LEU A 148 -12.96 -12.92 -71.75
CA LEU A 148 -14.34 -13.35 -71.98
C LEU A 148 -14.99 -12.57 -73.11
N ALA A 149 -14.77 -11.25 -73.19
CA ALA A 149 -15.27 -10.42 -74.29
C ALA A 149 -14.65 -10.82 -75.63
N ARG A 150 -13.34 -11.12 -75.69
CA ARG A 150 -12.66 -11.61 -76.89
C ARG A 150 -13.22 -12.96 -77.35
N LEU A 151 -13.38 -13.92 -76.44
CA LEU A 151 -13.94 -15.24 -76.74
C LEU A 151 -15.39 -15.14 -77.22
N LYS A 152 -16.21 -14.29 -76.58
CA LYS A 152 -17.58 -14.01 -77.02
C LYS A 152 -17.61 -13.44 -78.43
N SER A 153 -16.77 -12.45 -78.74
CA SER A 153 -16.65 -11.86 -80.08
C SER A 153 -16.31 -12.92 -81.12
N HIS A 154 -15.33 -13.79 -80.85
CA HIS A 154 -14.94 -14.88 -81.74
C HIS A 154 -16.09 -15.87 -82.01
N LEU A 155 -16.83 -16.25 -80.97
CA LEU A 155 -18.03 -17.09 -81.09
C LEU A 155 -19.15 -16.40 -81.88
N GLN A 156 -19.36 -15.10 -81.68
CA GLN A 156 -20.35 -14.32 -82.42
C GLN A 156 -19.99 -14.19 -83.90
N GLN A 157 -18.71 -14.03 -84.21
CA GLN A 157 -18.17 -14.01 -85.57
C GLN A 157 -18.38 -15.36 -86.28
N HIS A 158 -18.25 -16.47 -85.54
CA HIS A 158 -18.61 -17.81 -86.03
C HIS A 158 -20.12 -18.00 -86.26
N ARG A 159 -20.99 -17.30 -85.52
CA ARG A 159 -22.46 -17.40 -85.66
C ARG A 159 -23.07 -16.44 -86.70
N SER A 160 -22.40 -15.33 -87.04
CA SER A 160 -22.97 -14.27 -87.89
C SER A 160 -22.68 -14.38 -89.39
N GLY A 161 -22.19 -15.52 -89.87
CA GLY A 161 -22.20 -15.85 -91.30
C GLY A 161 -20.98 -15.37 -92.09
N ARG A 162 -19.89 -16.14 -92.01
CA ARG A 162 -19.11 -16.56 -93.19
C ARG A 162 -18.45 -17.89 -92.85
N ALA A 163 -19.08 -18.98 -93.28
CA ALA A 163 -18.51 -20.31 -93.16
C ALA A 163 -17.23 -20.37 -94.01
N ALA A 164 -16.07 -20.39 -93.35
CA ALA A 164 -14.89 -21.03 -93.90
C ALA A 164 -14.81 -22.43 -93.26
N PRO A 165 -14.59 -23.49 -94.04
CA PRO A 165 -14.48 -24.84 -93.51
C PRO A 165 -13.25 -24.92 -92.59
N PRO A 166 -13.21 -25.85 -91.63
CA PRO A 166 -11.99 -26.10 -90.88
C PRO A 166 -10.99 -26.78 -91.82
N THR A 167 -10.13 -26.00 -92.47
CA THR A 167 -8.95 -26.56 -93.14
C THR A 167 -7.90 -26.82 -92.06
N MET A 168 -7.86 -28.08 -91.63
CA MET A 168 -6.77 -28.62 -90.84
C MET A 168 -5.54 -28.76 -91.76
N THR A 169 -4.66 -27.77 -91.76
CA THR A 169 -3.36 -27.87 -92.43
C THR A 169 -2.38 -28.53 -91.46
N ILE A 170 -2.17 -29.85 -91.63
CA ILE A 170 -1.04 -30.56 -91.04
C ILE A 170 0.19 -30.19 -91.88
N THR A 171 0.94 -29.17 -91.45
CA THR A 171 2.30 -28.95 -91.93
C THR A 171 3.23 -29.91 -91.21
N GLY A 172 3.60 -30.98 -91.91
CA GLY A 172 4.77 -31.79 -91.56
C GLY A 172 6.03 -30.94 -91.65
N GLY A 173 6.38 -30.27 -90.56
CA GLY A 173 7.63 -29.55 -90.38
C GLY A 173 8.52 -30.30 -89.42
N THR A 174 9.45 -31.08 -89.95
CA THR A 174 10.57 -31.62 -89.18
C THR A 174 11.44 -30.49 -88.65
N ALA A 175 11.27 -30.12 -87.39
CA ALA A 175 12.27 -29.36 -86.64
C ALA A 175 12.19 -29.72 -85.16
N LYS A 176 13.17 -30.55 -84.76
CA LYS A 176 13.83 -30.62 -83.46
C LYS A 176 13.26 -29.64 -82.41
N THR A 177 12.56 -30.17 -81.43
CA THR A 177 12.88 -30.03 -80.00
C THR A 177 11.99 -31.00 -79.25
N THR A 178 12.61 -32.01 -78.65
CA THR A 178 11.99 -32.94 -77.70
C THR A 178 11.44 -32.11 -76.55
N GLN A 179 10.14 -31.83 -76.55
CA GLN A 179 9.42 -31.44 -75.35
C GLN A 179 8.60 -32.65 -74.89
N PRO A 180 8.68 -33.04 -73.61
CA PRO A 180 8.03 -34.26 -73.14
C PRO A 180 6.51 -34.08 -73.24
N LEU A 181 5.82 -35.13 -73.69
CA LEU A 181 4.38 -35.24 -73.47
C LEU A 181 4.08 -35.02 -71.98
N PRO A 182 3.00 -34.29 -71.62
CA PRO A 182 2.49 -34.30 -70.26
C PRO A 182 2.07 -35.73 -69.92
N ASP A 183 2.87 -36.35 -69.09
CA ASP A 183 2.65 -37.68 -68.55
C ASP A 183 1.27 -37.74 -67.87
N VAL A 184 0.47 -38.73 -68.25
CA VAL A 184 -0.83 -39.03 -67.61
C VAL A 184 -0.60 -39.60 -66.20
N HIS A 185 0.65 -39.88 -65.81
CA HIS A 185 1.07 -40.09 -64.43
C HIS A 185 1.39 -38.79 -63.64
N SER A 186 1.23 -37.59 -64.22
CA SER A 186 1.35 -36.34 -63.43
C SER A 186 0.25 -36.16 -62.35
N ALA A 187 -0.69 -37.12 -62.28
CA ALA A 187 -1.60 -37.29 -61.14
C ALA A 187 -0.91 -37.56 -59.80
N GLU A 188 0.41 -37.84 -59.77
CA GLU A 188 1.16 -37.83 -58.50
C GLU A 188 1.23 -36.44 -57.85
N TYR A 189 1.02 -35.36 -58.61
CA TYR A 189 1.11 -33.98 -58.12
C TYR A 189 -0.26 -33.28 -57.95
N SER A 190 -1.41 -33.93 -58.23
CA SER A 190 -2.71 -33.22 -58.20
C SER A 190 -3.69 -33.64 -57.11
N LEU A 191 -3.49 -34.76 -56.41
CA LEU A 191 -4.40 -35.16 -55.32
C LEU A 191 -3.65 -35.58 -54.06
N LYS A 192 -2.57 -36.37 -54.20
CA LYS A 192 -1.71 -36.73 -53.07
C LYS A 192 -1.05 -35.49 -52.48
N GLN A 193 -0.57 -34.58 -53.33
CA GLN A 193 -0.02 -33.31 -52.87
C GLN A 193 -1.07 -32.42 -52.22
N GLU A 194 -2.25 -32.27 -52.83
CA GLU A 194 -3.34 -31.47 -52.28
C GLU A 194 -3.82 -32.05 -50.92
N THR A 195 -3.84 -33.38 -50.78
CA THR A 195 -4.12 -34.07 -49.51
C THR A 195 -3.01 -33.87 -48.49
N THR A 196 -1.75 -33.90 -48.93
CA THR A 196 -0.59 -33.66 -48.05
C THR A 196 -0.56 -32.21 -47.58
N GLU A 197 -0.86 -31.26 -48.46
CA GLU A 197 -0.95 -29.83 -48.17
C GLU A 197 -2.12 -29.54 -47.21
N PHE A 198 -3.29 -30.14 -47.46
CA PHE A 198 -4.44 -30.07 -46.55
C PHE A 198 -4.14 -30.68 -45.17
N LEU A 199 -3.53 -31.87 -45.10
CA LEU A 199 -3.15 -32.51 -43.84
C LEU A 199 -2.08 -31.71 -43.09
N THR A 200 -1.14 -31.10 -43.81
CA THR A 200 -0.12 -30.24 -43.19
C THR A 200 -0.76 -28.97 -42.64
N GLN A 201 -1.66 -28.35 -43.40
CA GLN A 201 -2.39 -27.16 -42.97
C GLN A 201 -3.33 -27.48 -41.79
N LEU A 202 -4.00 -28.63 -41.79
CA LEU A 202 -4.84 -29.09 -40.69
C LEU A 202 -4.01 -29.41 -39.44
N SER A 203 -2.88 -30.11 -39.60
CA SER A 203 -1.94 -30.40 -38.51
C SER A 203 -1.38 -29.12 -37.90
N GLN A 204 -1.06 -28.13 -38.74
CA GLN A 204 -0.58 -26.84 -38.29
C GLN A 204 -1.69 -26.05 -37.57
N SER A 205 -2.89 -26.01 -38.13
CA SER A 205 -4.06 -25.39 -37.49
C SER A 205 -4.38 -26.01 -36.14
N LEU A 206 -4.42 -27.35 -36.04
CA LEU A 206 -4.65 -28.06 -34.78
C LEU A 206 -3.53 -27.81 -33.77
N SER A 207 -2.28 -27.70 -34.22
CA SER A 207 -1.15 -27.39 -33.33
C SER A 207 -1.22 -25.95 -32.80
N GLU A 208 -1.54 -24.99 -33.67
CA GLU A 208 -1.73 -23.59 -33.29
C GLU A 208 -2.92 -23.41 -32.33
N GLU A 209 -4.01 -24.14 -32.56
CA GLU A 209 -5.20 -24.13 -31.70
C GLU A 209 -4.93 -24.80 -30.36
N ASN A 210 -4.21 -25.93 -30.33
CA ASN A 210 -3.75 -26.57 -29.10
C ASN A 210 -2.80 -25.66 -28.30
N ASP A 211 -1.87 -24.95 -28.96
CA ASP A 211 -0.99 -23.98 -28.31
C ASP A 211 -1.79 -22.79 -27.74
N SER A 212 -2.82 -22.35 -28.46
CA SER A 212 -3.73 -21.30 -28.00
C SER A 212 -4.49 -21.74 -26.75
N LEU A 213 -5.08 -22.94 -26.75
CA LEU A 213 -5.76 -23.53 -25.61
C LEU A 213 -4.81 -23.72 -24.42
N MET A 214 -3.61 -24.24 -24.65
CA MET A 214 -2.58 -24.39 -23.61
C MET A 214 -2.19 -23.05 -23.00
N ARG A 215 -2.09 -21.97 -23.78
CA ARG A 215 -1.87 -20.62 -23.24
C ARG A 215 -3.06 -20.12 -22.45
N ALA A 216 -4.29 -20.29 -22.96
CA ALA A 216 -5.50 -19.84 -22.29
C ALA A 216 -5.67 -20.53 -20.93
N VAL A 217 -5.45 -21.84 -20.87
CA VAL A 217 -5.52 -22.63 -19.62
C VAL A 217 -4.43 -22.19 -18.64
N ARG A 218 -3.19 -22.00 -19.10
CA ARG A 218 -2.11 -21.48 -18.24
C ARG A 218 -2.42 -20.09 -17.69
N ASN A 219 -2.97 -19.19 -18.52
CA ASN A 219 -3.36 -17.86 -18.07
C ASN A 219 -4.50 -17.93 -17.02
N ALA A 220 -5.51 -18.78 -17.24
CA ALA A 220 -6.58 -19.00 -16.27
C ALA A 220 -6.02 -19.53 -14.93
N LEU A 221 -5.03 -20.44 -15.00
CA LEU A 221 -4.36 -20.98 -13.81
C LEU A 221 -3.56 -19.90 -13.04
N VAL A 222 -2.90 -18.99 -13.75
CA VAL A 222 -2.24 -17.83 -13.13
C VAL A 222 -3.27 -16.93 -12.44
N THR A 223 -4.36 -16.57 -13.13
CA THR A 223 -5.39 -15.70 -12.53
C THR A 223 -6.09 -16.34 -11.32
N THR A 224 -6.30 -17.65 -11.32
CA THR A 224 -6.88 -18.34 -10.15
C THR A 224 -5.89 -18.37 -8.98
N ARG A 225 -4.60 -18.59 -9.23
CA ARG A 225 -3.55 -18.50 -8.20
C ARG A 225 -3.40 -17.09 -7.62
N GLU A 226 -3.49 -16.06 -8.46
CA GLU A 226 -3.51 -14.65 -8.03
C GLU A 226 -4.70 -14.36 -7.11
N LEU A 227 -5.91 -14.82 -7.48
CA LEU A 227 -7.11 -14.70 -6.64
C LEU A 227 -7.01 -15.48 -5.32
N LEU A 228 -6.31 -16.62 -5.34
CA LEU A 228 -6.03 -17.44 -4.15
C LEU A 228 -4.98 -16.80 -3.21
N GLY A 229 -4.30 -15.72 -3.63
CA GLY A 229 -3.24 -15.09 -2.85
C GLY A 229 -1.99 -15.95 -2.64
N VAL A 230 -1.87 -17.06 -3.38
CA VAL A 230 -0.70 -17.95 -3.33
C VAL A 230 0.37 -17.33 -4.21
N ALA A 231 1.45 -16.87 -3.58
CA ALA A 231 2.57 -16.25 -4.28
C ALA A 231 3.04 -17.15 -5.43
N VAL A 232 3.01 -16.61 -6.64
CA VAL A 232 3.55 -17.26 -7.84
C VAL A 232 5.06 -17.37 -7.66
N VAL A 233 5.52 -18.45 -7.03
CA VAL A 233 6.92 -18.84 -7.10
C VAL A 233 7.11 -19.39 -8.50
N PRO A 234 7.95 -18.78 -9.35
CA PRO A 234 8.30 -19.37 -10.63
C PRO A 234 9.24 -20.53 -10.35
N GLN A 235 8.70 -21.69 -9.98
CA GLN A 235 9.43 -22.94 -10.03
C GLN A 235 9.24 -23.53 -11.43
N PRO A 236 10.30 -23.59 -12.25
CA PRO A 236 10.29 -24.41 -13.44
C PRO A 236 10.47 -25.86 -13.00
N SER A 237 9.41 -26.49 -12.50
CA SER A 237 9.39 -27.95 -12.40
C SER A 237 9.02 -28.48 -13.78
N GLU A 238 10.04 -28.87 -14.55
CA GLU A 238 9.95 -29.47 -15.89
C GLU A 238 9.15 -30.79 -15.96
N HIS A 239 8.40 -31.15 -14.92
CA HIS A 239 7.72 -32.44 -14.78
C HIS A 239 6.28 -32.39 -14.22
N THR A 240 5.70 -31.24 -13.91
CA THR A 240 4.28 -31.17 -13.54
C THR A 240 3.42 -31.04 -14.79
N THR A 241 2.55 -32.01 -15.01
CA THR A 241 1.55 -31.94 -16.08
C THR A 241 0.54 -30.83 -15.72
N LEU A 242 0.12 -30.05 -16.72
CA LEU A 242 -0.88 -28.98 -16.58
C LEU A 242 -2.14 -29.44 -15.84
N GLU A 243 -2.50 -30.71 -16.03
CA GLU A 243 -3.60 -31.40 -15.36
C GLU A 243 -3.42 -31.45 -13.83
N ALA A 244 -2.24 -31.81 -13.34
CA ALA A 244 -1.96 -31.85 -11.91
C ALA A 244 -1.97 -30.44 -11.28
N GLU A 245 -1.50 -29.43 -12.00
CA GLU A 245 -1.55 -28.03 -11.54
C GLU A 245 -2.98 -27.51 -11.46
N LEU A 246 -3.81 -27.84 -12.45
CA LEU A 246 -5.24 -27.51 -12.45
C LEU A 246 -5.95 -28.17 -11.28
N GLU A 247 -5.77 -29.47 -11.09
CA GLU A 247 -6.40 -30.23 -10.01
C GLU A 247 -6.01 -29.67 -8.64
N GLN A 248 -4.73 -29.31 -8.46
CA GLN A 248 -4.27 -28.67 -7.23
C GLN A 248 -4.97 -27.32 -7.01
N SER A 249 -4.96 -26.43 -7.99
CA SER A 249 -5.58 -25.10 -7.85
C SER A 249 -7.09 -25.17 -7.58
N LEU A 250 -7.80 -26.09 -8.24
CA LEU A 250 -9.22 -26.33 -8.01
C LEU A 250 -9.48 -26.93 -6.63
N SER A 251 -8.62 -27.81 -6.14
CA SER A 251 -8.72 -28.37 -4.79
C SER A 251 -8.53 -27.30 -3.71
N GLU A 252 -7.56 -26.39 -3.89
CA GLU A 252 -7.30 -25.26 -2.99
C GLU A 252 -8.48 -24.29 -2.98
N LEU A 253 -9.02 -23.97 -4.17
CA LEU A 253 -10.20 -23.10 -4.31
C LEU A 253 -11.44 -23.73 -3.67
N LYS A 254 -11.63 -25.05 -3.82
CA LYS A 254 -12.69 -25.79 -3.15
C LYS A 254 -12.55 -25.71 -1.63
N VAL A 255 -11.35 -25.87 -1.08
CA VAL A 255 -11.11 -25.77 0.37
C VAL A 255 -11.40 -24.36 0.88
N MET A 256 -10.98 -23.31 0.16
CA MET A 256 -11.28 -21.93 0.54
C MET A 256 -12.78 -21.62 0.50
N LEU A 257 -13.48 -22.02 -0.57
CA LEU A 257 -14.92 -21.83 -0.70
C LEU A 257 -15.72 -22.67 0.29
N SER A 258 -15.14 -23.77 0.79
CA SER A 258 -15.73 -24.61 1.84
C SER A 258 -15.35 -24.15 3.25
N ASN A 259 -14.48 -23.14 3.38
CA ASN A 259 -14.05 -22.65 4.68
C ASN A 259 -15.19 -21.82 5.31
N PRO A 260 -15.67 -22.16 6.52
CA PRO A 260 -16.77 -21.45 7.17
C PRO A 260 -16.50 -19.97 7.49
N ASN A 261 -15.25 -19.50 7.33
CA ASN A 261 -14.87 -18.10 7.49
C ASN A 261 -14.96 -17.27 6.19
N PHE A 262 -15.41 -17.86 5.07
CA PHE A 262 -15.63 -17.10 3.84
C PHE A 262 -16.95 -16.32 3.96
N VAL A 263 -16.81 -15.07 4.37
CA VAL A 263 -17.90 -14.12 4.59
C VAL A 263 -18.13 -13.33 3.31
N THR A 264 -19.38 -13.14 2.92
CA THR A 264 -19.72 -12.34 1.73
C THR A 264 -19.34 -10.87 1.92
N LEU A 265 -19.05 -10.16 0.83
CA LEU A 265 -18.68 -8.75 0.89
C LEU A 265 -19.75 -7.92 1.63
N ASP A 266 -21.03 -8.20 1.37
CA ASP A 266 -22.17 -7.54 2.03
C ASP A 266 -22.14 -7.73 3.56
N GLU A 267 -21.78 -8.92 4.04
CA GLU A 267 -21.66 -9.18 5.47
C GLU A 267 -20.43 -8.52 6.10
N VAL A 268 -19.37 -8.27 5.33
CA VAL A 268 -18.21 -7.48 5.77
C VAL A 268 -18.61 -6.01 5.89
N GLU A 269 -19.31 -5.47 4.88
CA GLU A 269 -19.79 -4.09 4.90
C GLU A 269 -20.71 -3.81 6.09
N VAL A 270 -21.67 -4.71 6.38
CA VAL A 270 -22.54 -4.58 7.56
C VAL A 270 -21.75 -4.62 8.87
N ARG A 271 -20.72 -5.47 8.96
CA ARG A 271 -19.85 -5.54 10.14
C ARG A 271 -19.01 -4.26 10.29
N ASP A 272 -18.51 -3.70 9.20
CA ASP A 272 -17.73 -2.46 9.21
C ASP A 272 -18.59 -1.25 9.60
N GLU A 273 -19.84 -1.19 9.13
CA GLU A 273 -20.80 -0.16 9.55
C GLU A 273 -21.10 -0.25 11.06
N GLU A 274 -21.29 -1.45 11.60
CA GLU A 274 -21.53 -1.63 13.03
C GLU A 274 -20.28 -1.30 13.85
N ILE A 275 -19.08 -1.67 13.38
CA ILE A 275 -17.82 -1.26 14.01
C ILE A 275 -17.69 0.27 14.01
N ALA A 276 -18.04 0.95 12.92
CA ALA A 276 -18.00 2.41 12.84
C ALA A 276 -18.99 3.05 13.83
N ARG A 277 -20.22 2.53 13.91
CA ARG A 277 -21.24 2.99 14.86
C ARG A 277 -20.79 2.79 16.31
N LEU A 278 -20.22 1.64 16.63
CA LEU A 278 -19.71 1.34 17.97
C LEU A 278 -18.55 2.26 18.35
N ARG A 279 -17.65 2.57 17.40
CA ARG A 279 -16.55 3.54 17.61
C ARG A 279 -17.08 4.94 17.90
N GLU A 280 -18.06 5.42 17.13
CA GLU A 280 -18.67 6.72 17.37
C GLU A 280 -19.38 6.78 18.74
N GLY A 281 -20.10 5.71 19.10
CA GLY A 281 -20.72 5.58 20.42
C GLY A 281 -19.70 5.60 21.55
N TRP A 282 -18.57 4.91 21.37
CA TRP A 282 -17.47 4.91 22.33
C TRP A 282 -16.83 6.29 22.49
N GLU A 283 -16.55 7.00 21.38
CA GLU A 283 -16.00 8.36 21.44
C GLU A 283 -16.93 9.33 22.17
N LYS A 284 -18.25 9.24 21.94
CA LYS A 284 -19.24 10.03 22.68
C LYS A 284 -19.22 9.70 24.17
N MET A 285 -19.13 8.42 24.52
CA MET A 285 -19.05 8.00 25.92
C MET A 285 -17.76 8.49 26.58
N GLU A 286 -16.63 8.40 25.88
CA GLU A 286 -15.34 8.89 26.35
C GLU A 286 -15.33 10.41 26.53
N ALA A 287 -15.94 11.16 25.61
CA ALA A 287 -16.09 12.61 25.73
C ALA A 287 -16.90 12.99 26.97
N ARG A 288 -18.08 12.37 27.15
CA ARG A 288 -18.91 12.57 28.36
C ARG A 288 -18.16 12.20 29.64
N TRP A 289 -17.37 11.12 29.60
CA TRP A 289 -16.56 10.73 30.75
C TRP A 289 -15.48 11.76 31.08
N ARG A 290 -14.79 12.30 30.07
CA ARG A 290 -13.82 13.40 30.24
C ARG A 290 -14.48 14.64 30.87
N ASP A 291 -15.68 14.99 30.43
CA ASP A 291 -16.42 16.13 30.99
C ASP A 291 -16.80 15.89 32.46
N VAL A 292 -17.25 14.68 32.81
CA VAL A 292 -17.56 14.29 34.20
C VAL A 292 -16.30 14.36 35.08
N VAL A 293 -15.16 13.87 34.59
CA VAL A 293 -13.89 13.94 35.34
C VAL A 293 -13.46 15.40 35.54
N ALA A 294 -13.55 16.24 34.51
CA ALA A 294 -13.27 17.67 34.62
C ALA A 294 -14.19 18.37 35.62
N MET A 295 -15.47 18.01 35.65
CA MET A 295 -16.44 18.50 36.63
C MET A 295 -16.06 18.08 38.05
N MET A 296 -15.71 16.81 38.27
CA MET A 296 -15.28 16.29 39.58
C MET A 296 -14.01 16.98 40.08
N ASP A 297 -13.06 17.25 39.19
CA ASP A 297 -11.84 18.00 39.53
C ASP A 297 -12.14 19.47 39.86
N GLY A 298 -13.09 20.09 39.16
CA GLY A 298 -13.58 21.42 39.49
C GLY A 298 -14.24 21.48 40.87
N TRP A 299 -15.06 20.49 41.21
CA TRP A 299 -15.66 20.37 42.54
C TRP A 299 -14.62 20.12 43.63
N ARG A 300 -13.65 19.22 43.40
CA ARG A 300 -12.54 18.99 44.33
C ARG A 300 -11.79 20.28 44.65
N LYS A 301 -11.50 21.11 43.63
CA LYS A 301 -10.85 22.40 43.80
C LYS A 301 -11.70 23.38 44.61
N LYS A 302 -12.98 23.55 44.26
CA LYS A 302 -13.93 24.44 44.95
C LYS A 302 -14.10 24.09 46.43
N VAL A 303 -14.26 22.80 46.74
CA VAL A 303 -14.34 22.26 48.11
C VAL A 303 -13.04 22.49 48.87
N GLY A 304 -11.87 22.35 48.22
CA GLY A 304 -10.57 22.66 48.82
C GLY A 304 -10.38 24.13 49.22
N THR A 305 -11.04 25.05 48.51
CA THR A 305 -11.06 26.49 48.81
C THR A 305 -12.14 26.90 49.83
N GLY A 306 -13.00 25.98 50.29
CA GLY A 306 -14.05 26.26 51.27
C GLY A 306 -15.36 26.83 50.69
N ASP A 307 -15.49 26.89 49.36
CA ASP A 307 -16.71 27.32 48.68
C ASP A 307 -17.72 26.17 48.57
N THR A 308 -19.01 26.45 48.80
CA THR A 308 -20.07 25.44 48.69
C THR A 308 -20.52 25.25 47.24
N ILE A 309 -20.64 23.98 46.82
CA ILE A 309 -21.11 23.61 45.47
C ILE A 309 -22.59 23.98 45.36
N LYS A 310 -22.94 24.86 44.42
CA LYS A 310 -24.34 25.26 44.16
C LYS A 310 -25.03 24.23 43.27
N LEU A 311 -26.35 24.06 43.43
CA LEU A 311 -27.16 23.14 42.62
C LEU A 311 -27.08 23.46 41.11
N GLU A 312 -26.83 24.72 40.75
CA GLU A 312 -26.65 25.16 39.37
C GLU A 312 -25.33 24.67 38.76
N ASP A 313 -24.25 24.57 39.56
CA ASP A 313 -22.98 23.99 39.12
C ASP A 313 -23.13 22.47 38.85
N LEU A 314 -24.03 21.82 39.59
CA LEU A 314 -24.37 20.41 39.38
C LEU A 314 -25.12 20.20 38.08
N ARG A 315 -26.06 21.10 37.79
CA ARG A 315 -26.90 21.05 36.60
C ARG A 315 -26.09 21.33 35.33
N LEU A 316 -25.21 22.34 35.37
CA LEU A 316 -24.36 22.71 34.25
C LEU A 316 -23.39 21.59 33.84
N GLY A 317 -22.85 20.84 34.81
CA GLY A 317 -21.89 19.78 34.54
C GLY A 317 -22.51 18.40 34.22
N MET A 318 -23.78 18.18 34.55
CA MET A 318 -24.52 16.97 34.11
C MET A 318 -25.16 17.12 32.72
N GLY A 319 -25.07 18.29 32.09
CA GLY A 319 -25.67 18.55 30.78
C GLY A 319 -27.20 18.48 30.77
N MET A 320 -27.86 18.91 31.86
CA MET A 320 -29.33 18.95 32.03
C MET A 320 -29.87 20.38 32.21
#